data_AF-A0A2H9ZZT9-F1
#
_entry.id   AF-A0A2H9ZZT9-F1
#
_cell.length_a   1.000
_cell.length_b   1.000
_cell.length_c   1.000
_cell.angle_alpha   90.00
_cell.angle_beta   90.00
_cell.angle_gamma   90.00
#
_symmetry.space_group_name_H-M   'P 1'
#
loop_
_entity.id
_entity.type
_entity.pdbx_description
1 polymer ?
#
loop_
_entity_poly.entity_id
_entity_poly.type
_entity_poly.pdbx_seq_one_letter_code
_entity_poly.pdbx_strand_id
1 'polypeptide(L)'
;MDVVRSFFHSLKLVGSFQIIGLDSKHILVRLSSLLDFNRLRLRGNYLVRGKLLRMWKWEVGFRPGHESSITPTWISFPGLLIEFSGGLKAFASRFGTPIQCDRPTLSFSRTSVARVLVDCDAKQDYPEEITISVDGLPTHKQCVVFYNRPWYCDTVIS
;
A
#
# COMPACT_ATOMS: atom_id res chain seq x y z
N MET A 1 5.65 27.14 -5.52
CA MET A 1 5.64 25.93 -6.37
C MET A 1 7.05 25.42 -6.70
N ASP A 2 8.04 26.29 -6.88
CA ASP A 2 9.38 25.87 -7.34
C ASP A 2 10.12 24.97 -6.34
N VAL A 3 10.00 25.25 -5.04
CA VAL A 3 10.55 24.39 -3.98
C VAL A 3 10.06 22.94 -4.10
N VAL A 4 8.77 22.76 -4.37
CA VAL A 4 8.17 21.43 -4.52
C VAL A 4 8.69 20.77 -5.80
N ARG A 5 8.77 21.49 -6.92
CA ARG A 5 9.35 20.97 -8.17
C ARG A 5 10.80 20.51 -7.98
N SER A 6 11.65 21.35 -7.39
CA SER A 6 13.04 20.98 -7.08
C SER A 6 13.12 19.75 -6.18
N PHE A 7 12.23 19.65 -5.20
CA PHE A 7 12.14 18.47 -4.36
C PHE A 7 11.81 17.21 -5.17
N PHE A 8 10.79 17.21 -6.05
CA PHE A 8 10.48 16.05 -6.88
C PHE A 8 11.59 15.69 -7.87
N HIS A 9 12.31 16.68 -8.42
CA HIS A 9 13.51 16.41 -9.22
C HIS A 9 14.62 15.73 -8.40
N SER A 10 14.79 16.09 -7.12
CA SER A 10 15.78 15.44 -6.24
C SER A 10 15.46 13.98 -5.92
N LEU A 11 14.21 13.54 -6.13
CA LEU A 11 13.79 12.17 -5.84
C LEU A 11 14.34 11.15 -6.85
N LYS A 12 14.88 11.55 -8.00
CA LYS A 12 15.37 10.61 -9.03
C LYS A 12 14.29 9.56 -9.36
N LEU A 13 13.11 10.04 -9.75
CA LEU A 13 12.03 9.19 -10.22
C LEU A 13 12.42 8.57 -11.57
N VAL A 14 11.95 7.35 -11.83
CA VAL A 14 12.26 6.62 -13.06
C VAL A 14 11.42 7.16 -14.22
N GLY A 15 10.13 7.43 -13.97
CA GLY A 15 9.21 8.01 -14.92
C GLY A 15 9.18 9.53 -14.89
N SER A 16 8.59 10.11 -15.93
CA SER A 16 8.21 11.52 -15.96
C SER A 16 7.11 11.83 -14.93
N PHE A 17 7.07 13.08 -14.46
CA PHE A 17 6.07 13.57 -13.54
C PHE A 17 5.59 14.98 -13.89
N GLN A 18 4.37 15.30 -13.50
CA GLN A 18 3.77 16.63 -13.63
C GLN A 18 3.22 17.07 -12.28
N ILE A 19 3.48 18.32 -11.89
CA ILE A 19 2.95 18.92 -10.66
C ILE A 19 2.00 20.04 -11.02
N ILE A 20 0.76 19.93 -10.55
CA ILE A 20 -0.34 20.86 -10.79
C ILE A 20 -0.78 21.40 -9.43
N GLY A 21 -0.94 22.72 -9.30
CA GLY A 21 -1.53 23.31 -8.09
C GLY A 21 -3.05 23.15 -8.11
N LEU A 22 -3.64 22.71 -7.00
CA LEU A 22 -5.10 22.65 -6.85
C LEU A 22 -5.61 23.88 -6.09
N ASP A 23 -4.96 24.21 -4.96
CA ASP A 23 -5.23 25.40 -4.16
C ASP A 23 -3.95 25.85 -3.40
N SER A 24 -4.10 26.68 -2.36
CA SER A 24 -2.98 27.21 -1.57
C SER A 24 -2.23 26.17 -0.72
N LYS A 25 -2.84 25.00 -0.47
CA LYS A 25 -2.32 23.92 0.39
C LYS A 25 -2.18 22.57 -0.31
N HIS A 26 -2.84 22.38 -1.45
CA HIS A 26 -2.90 21.09 -2.15
C HIS A 26 -2.28 21.16 -3.57
N ILE A 27 -1.59 20.08 -3.92
CA ILE A 27 -1.02 19.85 -5.24
C ILE A 27 -1.45 18.49 -5.76
N LEU A 28 -1.60 18.36 -7.06
CA LEU A 28 -1.76 17.10 -7.77
C LEU A 28 -0.44 16.72 -8.43
N VAL A 29 0.02 15.50 -8.19
CA VAL A 29 1.22 14.95 -8.82
C VAL A 29 0.81 13.80 -9.72
N ARG A 30 1.01 13.96 -11.03
CA ARG A 30 0.81 12.89 -12.01
C ARG A 30 2.15 12.21 -12.27
N LEU A 31 2.17 10.89 -12.24
CA LEU A 31 3.35 10.05 -12.44
C LEU A 31 3.08 9.12 -13.62
N SER A 32 4.06 8.93 -14.50
CA SER A 32 3.95 7.95 -15.60
C SER A 32 4.31 6.53 -15.16
N SER A 33 4.98 6.38 -14.01
CA SER A 33 5.47 5.10 -13.50
C SER A 33 4.70 4.66 -12.26
N LEU A 34 4.11 3.45 -12.33
CA LEU A 34 3.45 2.83 -11.17
C LEU A 34 4.46 2.52 -10.04
N LEU A 35 5.72 2.25 -10.39
CA LEU A 35 6.78 2.04 -9.41
C LEU A 35 7.04 3.31 -8.59
N ASP A 36 7.16 4.46 -9.26
CA ASP A 36 7.35 5.74 -8.58
C ASP A 36 6.12 6.12 -7.76
N PHE A 37 4.92 5.86 -8.29
CA PHE A 37 3.67 6.05 -7.54
C PHE A 37 3.65 5.25 -6.24
N ASN A 38 3.95 3.95 -6.31
CA ASN A 38 4.04 3.10 -5.12
C ASN A 38 5.15 3.58 -4.17
N ARG A 39 6.34 3.88 -4.70
CA ARG A 39 7.45 4.38 -3.88
C ARG A 39 7.07 5.66 -3.12
N LEU A 40 6.38 6.58 -3.80
CA LEU A 40 6.03 7.87 -3.23
C LEU A 40 4.94 7.74 -2.18
N ARG A 41 3.86 7.03 -2.48
CA ARG A 41 2.73 6.84 -1.57
C ARG A 41 3.07 6.02 -0.33
N LEU A 42 3.93 5.00 -0.47
CA LEU A 42 4.29 4.11 0.64
C LEU A 42 5.13 4.82 1.70
N ARG A 43 5.91 5.84 1.31
CA ARG A 43 6.57 6.71 2.28
C ARG A 43 5.57 7.65 2.96
N GLY A 44 4.55 8.09 2.23
CA GLY A 44 3.44 8.93 2.71
C GLY A 44 3.84 10.37 3.04
N ASN A 45 4.87 10.54 3.86
CA ASN A 45 5.26 11.81 4.45
C ASN A 45 6.66 12.24 4.00
N TYR A 46 6.78 13.51 3.64
CA TYR A 46 8.02 14.13 3.17
C TYR A 46 8.24 15.45 3.88
N LEU A 47 9.48 15.70 4.32
CA LEU A 47 9.86 17.00 4.85
C LEU A 47 10.49 17.83 3.74
N VAL A 48 9.84 18.92 3.34
CA VAL A 48 10.29 19.82 2.28
C VAL A 48 10.51 21.20 2.89
N ARG A 49 11.78 21.61 3.03
CA ARG A 49 12.18 22.87 3.70
C ARG A 49 11.49 23.08 5.06
N GLY A 50 11.47 22.03 5.89
CA GLY A 50 10.85 22.08 7.23
C GLY A 50 9.32 22.01 7.24
N LYS A 51 8.65 21.94 6.09
CA LYS A 51 7.19 21.75 6.00
C LYS A 51 6.86 20.31 5.63
N LEU A 52 5.86 19.75 6.30
CA LEU A 52 5.37 18.40 6.02
C LEU A 52 4.52 18.40 4.74
N LEU A 53 4.94 17.62 3.75
CA LEU A 53 4.18 17.26 2.57
C LEU A 53 3.66 15.83 2.75
N ARG A 54 2.35 15.70 2.90
CA ARG A 54 1.66 14.41 2.95
C ARG A 54 1.20 14.02 1.55
N MET A 55 1.36 12.74 1.20
CA MET A 55 1.06 12.19 -0.11
C MET A 55 0.18 10.95 0.04
N TRP A 56 -0.92 10.91 -0.72
CA TRP A 56 -1.82 9.78 -0.81
C TRP A 56 -2.28 9.57 -2.26
N LYS A 57 -2.90 8.42 -2.52
CA LYS A 57 -3.50 8.10 -3.82
C LYS A 57 -4.67 9.05 -4.08
N TRP A 58 -4.77 9.59 -5.30
CA TRP A 58 -5.94 10.36 -5.71
C TRP A 58 -7.18 9.48 -5.74
N GLU A 59 -8.28 9.97 -5.18
CA GLU A 59 -9.60 9.32 -5.19
C GLU A 59 -10.65 10.26 -5.78
N VAL A 60 -11.64 9.67 -6.45
CA VAL A 60 -12.77 10.42 -6.99
C VAL A 60 -13.53 11.05 -5.83
N GLY A 61 -13.80 12.35 -5.92
CA GLY A 61 -14.47 13.08 -4.85
C GLY A 61 -13.55 13.57 -3.73
N PHE A 62 -12.25 13.71 -3.98
CA PHE A 62 -11.29 14.31 -3.05
C PHE A 62 -11.87 15.56 -2.34
N ARG A 63 -11.85 15.52 -1.00
CA ARG A 63 -12.22 16.65 -0.14
C ARG A 63 -11.03 16.99 0.76
N PRO A 64 -10.61 18.27 0.84
CA PRO A 64 -9.64 18.71 1.83
C PRO A 64 -10.06 18.26 3.23
N GLY A 65 -9.17 17.55 3.95
CA GLY A 65 -9.44 17.03 5.30
C GLY A 65 -10.04 15.63 5.37
N HIS A 66 -10.38 15.00 4.23
CA HIS A 66 -10.75 13.59 4.18
C HIS A 66 -9.54 12.73 3.81
N GLU A 67 -9.18 11.77 4.66
CA GLU A 67 -8.16 10.77 4.37
C GLU A 67 -8.81 9.52 3.78
N SER A 68 -8.13 8.85 2.84
CA SER A 68 -8.64 7.61 2.27
C SER A 68 -8.70 6.51 3.33
N SER A 69 -9.76 5.70 3.34
CA SER A 69 -9.78 4.47 4.13
C SER A 69 -8.88 3.38 3.55
N ILE A 70 -8.43 3.53 2.29
CA ILE A 70 -7.52 2.59 1.65
C ILE A 70 -6.10 2.89 2.10
N THR A 71 -5.48 1.93 2.78
CA THR A 71 -4.13 2.06 3.30
C THR A 71 -3.27 0.84 2.97
N PRO A 72 -2.02 1.05 2.54
CA PRO A 72 -1.10 -0.03 2.23
C PRO A 72 -0.66 -0.73 3.52
N THR A 73 -1.06 -1.99 3.69
CA THR A 73 -0.79 -2.81 4.87
C THR A 73 0.04 -4.02 4.49
N TRP A 74 1.10 -4.30 5.27
CA TRP A 74 1.87 -5.53 5.11
C TRP A 74 1.11 -6.69 5.76
N ILE A 75 0.81 -7.71 4.96
CA ILE A 75 0.19 -8.95 5.39
C ILE A 75 1.22 -10.06 5.31
N SER A 76 1.36 -10.80 6.40
CA SER A 76 2.25 -11.96 6.52
C SER A 76 1.45 -13.26 6.52
N PHE A 77 2.00 -14.27 5.87
CA PHE A 77 1.53 -15.65 5.82
C PHE A 77 2.64 -16.52 6.41
N PRO A 78 2.69 -16.70 7.74
CA PRO A 78 3.71 -17.49 8.40
C PRO A 78 3.58 -18.96 8.03
N GLY A 79 4.69 -19.63 7.77
CA GLY A 79 4.73 -21.07 7.48
C GLY A 79 4.02 -21.47 6.17
N LEU A 80 3.79 -20.53 5.25
CA LEU A 80 3.16 -20.84 3.97
C LEU A 80 3.97 -21.90 3.21
N LEU A 81 3.31 -23.01 2.88
CA LEU A 81 3.94 -24.10 2.13
C LEU A 81 4.42 -23.60 0.76
N ILE A 82 5.56 -24.12 0.32
CA ILE A 82 6.23 -23.65 -0.89
C ILE A 82 5.39 -23.90 -2.14
N GLU A 83 4.59 -24.97 -2.18
CA GLU A 83 3.64 -25.22 -3.28
C GLU A 83 2.60 -24.09 -3.44
N PHE A 84 2.31 -23.34 -2.37
CA PHE A 84 1.34 -22.25 -2.37
C PHE A 84 1.96 -20.88 -2.63
N SER A 85 3.28 -20.74 -2.66
CA SER A 85 3.94 -19.43 -2.80
C SER A 85 3.60 -18.71 -4.10
N GLY A 86 3.34 -19.47 -5.18
CA GLY A 86 2.91 -18.92 -6.46
C GLY A 86 1.53 -18.25 -6.42
N GLY A 87 0.66 -18.71 -5.53
CA GLY A 87 -0.70 -18.19 -5.32
C GLY A 87 -0.77 -17.00 -4.34
N LEU A 88 0.36 -16.58 -3.78
CA LEU A 88 0.40 -15.62 -2.68
C LEU A 88 -0.37 -14.31 -2.94
N LYS A 89 -0.25 -13.73 -4.14
CA LYS A 89 -1.03 -12.53 -4.50
C LYS A 89 -2.53 -12.80 -4.62
N ALA A 90 -2.93 -14.00 -5.05
CA ALA A 90 -4.33 -14.39 -5.12
C ALA A 90 -4.92 -14.62 -3.71
N PHE A 91 -4.13 -15.12 -2.76
CA PHE A 91 -4.57 -15.17 -1.36
C PHE A 91 -4.69 -13.77 -0.77
N ALA A 92 -3.71 -12.91 -1.06
CA ALA A 92 -3.68 -11.54 -0.60
C ALA A 92 -4.83 -10.68 -1.14
N SER A 93 -5.41 -11.01 -2.30
CA SER A 93 -6.51 -10.25 -2.88
C SER A 93 -7.82 -10.33 -2.07
N ARG A 94 -7.93 -11.34 -1.18
CA ARG A 94 -9.03 -11.43 -0.20
C ARG A 94 -9.05 -10.26 0.79
N PHE A 95 -7.93 -9.57 0.94
CA PHE A 95 -7.75 -8.46 1.88
C PHE A 95 -7.70 -7.09 1.20
N GLY A 96 -7.82 -7.02 -0.13
CA GLY A 96 -7.71 -5.78 -0.89
C GLY A 96 -6.90 -5.95 -2.17
N THR A 97 -6.20 -4.90 -2.61
CA THR A 97 -5.42 -4.94 -3.87
C THR A 97 -3.94 -5.23 -3.58
N PRO A 98 -3.40 -6.39 -4.00
CA PRO A 98 -1.98 -6.70 -3.81
C PRO A 98 -1.08 -5.75 -4.61
N ILE A 99 -0.05 -5.20 -3.97
CA ILE A 99 0.88 -4.23 -4.55
C ILE A 99 2.21 -4.92 -4.88
N GLN A 100 2.89 -5.44 -3.86
CA GLN A 100 4.22 -6.03 -3.99
C GLN A 100 4.51 -7.01 -2.87
N CYS A 101 5.39 -7.98 -3.12
CA CYS A 101 5.92 -8.85 -2.07
C CYS A 101 7.22 -8.27 -1.52
N ASP A 102 7.59 -8.63 -0.28
CA ASP A 102 8.89 -8.23 0.25
C ASP A 102 10.04 -8.97 -0.45
N ARG A 103 11.26 -8.44 -0.33
CA ARG A 103 12.44 -9.01 -1.00
C ARG A 103 12.71 -10.47 -0.60
N PRO A 104 12.65 -10.86 0.70
CA PRO A 104 12.82 -12.25 1.09
C PRO A 104 11.80 -13.22 0.48
N THR A 105 10.54 -12.80 0.35
CA THR A 105 9.49 -13.59 -0.29
C THR A 105 9.77 -13.77 -1.78
N LEU A 106 10.13 -12.68 -2.49
CA LEU A 106 10.43 -12.74 -3.93
C LEU A 106 11.67 -13.56 -4.27
N SER A 107 12.68 -13.52 -3.41
CA SER A 107 13.95 -14.23 -3.60
C SER A 107 13.99 -15.61 -2.97
N PHE A 108 12.90 -16.05 -2.33
CA PHE A 108 12.84 -17.28 -1.54
C PHE A 108 13.95 -17.40 -0.47
N SER A 109 14.56 -16.29 -0.06
CA SER A 109 15.68 -16.29 0.88
C SER A 109 15.22 -16.53 2.33
N ARG A 110 13.92 -16.38 2.60
CA ARG A 110 13.28 -16.72 3.88
C ARG A 110 11.91 -17.32 3.62
N THR A 111 11.82 -18.65 3.72
CA THR A 111 10.58 -19.40 3.50
C THR A 111 9.69 -19.48 4.75
N SER A 112 10.19 -19.11 5.93
CA SER A 112 9.41 -19.15 7.17
C SER A 112 8.21 -18.19 7.18
N VAL A 113 8.25 -17.11 6.40
CA VAL A 113 7.17 -16.14 6.30
C VAL A 113 7.15 -15.54 4.89
N ALA A 114 6.02 -15.68 4.22
CA ALA A 114 5.72 -14.94 2.99
C ALA A 114 5.01 -13.62 3.35
N ARG A 115 5.34 -12.51 2.66
CA ARG A 115 4.71 -11.21 2.89
C ARG A 115 4.29 -10.52 1.62
N VAL A 116 3.11 -9.90 1.66
CA VAL A 116 2.56 -9.06 0.59
C VAL A 116 2.08 -7.75 1.17
N LEU A 117 2.38 -6.66 0.48
CA LEU A 117 1.81 -5.35 0.73
C LEU A 117 0.51 -5.23 -0.05
N VAL A 118 -0.58 -4.91 0.64
CA VAL A 118 -1.93 -4.88 0.09
C VAL A 118 -2.57 -3.53 0.39
N ASP A 119 -3.20 -2.90 -0.58
CA ASP A 119 -4.12 -1.78 -0.34
C ASP A 119 -5.38 -2.34 0.32
N CYS A 120 -5.46 -2.25 1.64
CA CYS A 120 -6.58 -2.71 2.46
C CYS A 120 -7.53 -1.55 2.77
N ASP A 121 -8.82 -1.84 2.90
CA ASP A 121 -9.80 -0.88 3.39
C ASP A 121 -9.86 -0.92 4.92
N ALA A 122 -9.42 0.14 5.57
CA ALA A 122 -9.36 0.28 7.02
C ALA A 122 -10.74 0.32 7.70
N LYS A 123 -11.83 0.39 6.91
CA LYS A 123 -13.21 0.28 7.38
C LYS A 123 -13.72 -1.16 7.44
N GLN A 124 -12.95 -2.11 6.88
CA GLN A 124 -13.33 -3.52 6.84
C GLN A 124 -12.55 -4.32 7.87
N ASP A 125 -13.24 -5.30 8.45
CA ASP A 125 -12.60 -6.34 9.23
C ASP A 125 -12.13 -7.48 8.32
N TYR A 126 -10.95 -8.01 8.62
CA TYR A 126 -10.32 -9.07 7.86
C TYR A 126 -10.05 -10.30 8.72
N PRO A 127 -10.24 -11.52 8.18
CA PRO A 127 -9.98 -12.74 8.94
C PRO A 127 -8.48 -12.94 9.21
N GLU A 128 -8.18 -13.57 10.34
CA GLU A 128 -6.80 -13.94 10.76
C GLU A 128 -6.38 -15.33 10.25
N GLU A 129 -7.29 -16.02 9.56
CA GLU A 129 -7.06 -17.32 8.92
C GLU A 129 -7.80 -17.37 7.60
N ILE A 130 -7.18 -17.99 6.58
CA ILE A 130 -7.83 -18.32 5.32
C ILE A 130 -7.72 -19.81 5.06
N THR A 131 -8.68 -20.34 4.32
CA THR A 131 -8.61 -21.70 3.80
C THR A 131 -8.13 -21.66 2.35
N ILE A 132 -7.03 -22.34 2.07
CA ILE A 132 -6.51 -22.58 0.72
C ILE A 132 -7.16 -23.86 0.20
N SER A 133 -7.77 -23.75 -0.98
CA SER A 133 -8.38 -24.88 -1.66
C SER A 133 -7.50 -25.41 -2.79
N VAL A 134 -7.35 -26.73 -2.86
CA VAL A 134 -6.67 -27.44 -3.95
C VAL A 134 -7.73 -28.25 -4.69
N ASP A 135 -7.82 -28.07 -6.01
CA ASP A 135 -8.85 -28.69 -6.86
C ASP A 135 -10.29 -28.48 -6.35
N GLY A 136 -10.55 -27.30 -5.77
CA GLY A 136 -11.85 -26.91 -5.22
C GLY A 136 -12.13 -27.45 -3.81
N LEU A 137 -11.25 -28.27 -3.25
CA LEU A 137 -11.40 -28.83 -1.90
C LEU A 137 -10.65 -28.00 -0.86
N PRO A 138 -11.26 -27.66 0.29
CA PRO A 138 -10.60 -26.91 1.35
C PRO A 138 -9.53 -27.77 2.06
N THR A 139 -8.26 -27.57 1.72
CA THR A 139 -7.18 -28.47 2.14
C THR A 139 -6.33 -27.93 3.28
N HIS A 140 -6.02 -26.62 3.27
CA HIS A 140 -5.04 -26.06 4.20
C HIS A 140 -5.55 -24.78 4.85
N LYS A 141 -5.39 -24.69 6.17
CA LYS A 141 -5.65 -23.47 6.94
C LYS A 141 -4.36 -22.68 7.07
N GLN A 142 -4.38 -21.45 6.57
CA GLN A 142 -3.24 -20.55 6.58
C GLN A 142 -3.52 -19.37 7.51
N CYS A 143 -2.69 -19.21 8.54
CA CYS A 143 -2.70 -18.05 9.42
C CYS A 143 -2.26 -16.78 8.67
N VAL A 144 -2.89 -15.66 9.00
CA VAL A 144 -2.66 -14.35 8.37
C VAL A 144 -2.43 -13.30 9.45
N VAL A 145 -1.34 -12.56 9.32
CA VAL A 145 -0.93 -11.55 10.32
C VAL A 145 -0.76 -10.19 9.64
N PHE A 146 -1.48 -9.19 10.12
CA PHE A 146 -1.38 -7.81 9.67
C PHE A 146 -0.30 -7.07 10.46
N TYR A 147 0.63 -6.43 9.75
CA TYR A 147 1.56 -5.49 10.38
C TYR A 147 0.86 -4.14 10.52
N ASN A 148 0.56 -3.75 11.77
CA ASN A 148 -0.27 -2.59 12.11
C ASN A 148 -1.64 -2.66 11.42
N ARG A 149 -2.56 -3.46 11.99
CA ARG A 149 -3.93 -3.61 11.47
C ARG A 149 -4.53 -2.22 11.19
N PRO A 150 -4.99 -1.97 9.97
CA PRO A 150 -5.49 -0.66 9.60
C PRO A 150 -6.79 -0.40 10.35
N TRP A 151 -6.95 0.84 10.82
CA TRP A 151 -8.16 1.30 11.45
C TRP A 151 -8.46 2.70 10.92
N TYR A 152 -9.73 2.97 10.65
CA TYR A 152 -10.16 4.27 10.14
C TYR A 152 -10.88 5.06 11.25
N CYS A 153 -10.48 6.31 11.45
CA CYS A 153 -11.17 7.22 12.37
C CYS A 153 -12.17 8.07 11.58
N ASP A 154 -13.47 7.87 11.79
CA ASP A 154 -14.51 8.72 11.20
C ASP A 154 -14.72 10.04 12.00
N THR A 155 -14.05 10.24 13.13
CA THR A 155 -14.29 11.38 14.02
C THR A 155 -13.58 12.64 13.52
N VAL A 156 -14.34 13.55 12.93
CA VAL A 156 -13.92 14.95 12.79
C VAL A 156 -14.07 15.60 14.17
N ILE A 157 -12.97 15.95 14.82
CA ILE A 157 -13.05 16.80 16.01
C ILE A 157 -13.51 18.18 15.52
N SER A 158 -14.79 18.49 15.77
CA SER A 158 -15.42 19.78 15.53
C SER A 158 -14.91 20.85 16.49
#